data_AF-A0A923HQR9-F1
#
_entry.id   AF-A0A923HQR9-F1
#
_cell.length_a   1.000
_cell.length_b   1.000
_cell.length_c   1.000
_cell.angle_alpha   90.00
_cell.angle_beta   90.00
_cell.angle_gamma   90.00
#
_symmetry.space_group_name_H-M   'P 1'
#
loop_
_entity.id
_entity.type
_entity.pdbx_description
1 polymer ?
#
loop_
_entity_poly.entity_id
_entity_poly.type
_entity_poly.pdbx_seq_one_letter_code
_entity_poly.pdbx_strand_id
1 'polypeptide(L)'
;VSSPSVSEGGNLDFTVSLSNTSTTPTAVTVTPSSGTATLGTDTSTQQYSTDGGASWTTLSGSVVNVPAGVSSFIVRVATVVDSTVEGSETITLSAATARNTAAVTGTGTISDGVLPTITITDTNGVEPGQTSVKEAGLASGSLNDGSN
;
A
#
# COMPACT_ATOMS: atom_id res chain seq x y z
N VAL A 1 12.18 15.99 -1.05
CA VAL A 1 11.19 15.16 -0.35
C VAL A 1 11.63 13.71 -0.51
N SER A 2 11.64 12.90 0.55
CA SER A 2 12.01 11.47 0.44
C SER A 2 10.90 10.64 -0.23
N SER A 3 11.21 9.39 -0.58
CA SER A 3 10.27 8.43 -1.20
C SER A 3 10.19 7.15 -0.35
N PRO A 4 9.38 7.14 0.73
CA PRO A 4 9.25 5.99 1.63
C PRO A 4 8.43 4.85 1.01
N SER A 5 8.59 3.64 1.56
CA SER A 5 7.71 2.51 1.26
C SER A 5 7.28 1.80 2.53
N VAL A 6 6.04 1.30 2.55
CA VAL A 6 5.49 0.59 3.70
C VAL A 6 4.43 -0.41 3.23
N SER A 7 4.19 -1.46 4.01
CA SER A 7 3.00 -2.30 3.82
C SER A 7 1.74 -1.57 4.29
N GLU A 8 0.58 -2.00 3.81
CA GLU A 8 -0.71 -1.54 4.33
C GLU A 8 -0.80 -1.57 5.86
N GLY A 9 -1.50 -0.58 6.43
CA GLY A 9 -1.57 -0.34 7.88
C GLY A 9 -0.35 0.32 8.49
N GLY A 10 0.70 0.56 7.71
CA GLY A 10 1.86 1.32 8.13
C GLY A 10 1.77 2.82 7.87
N ASN A 11 2.88 3.53 8.11
CA ASN A 11 2.96 4.97 7.90
C ASN A 11 3.98 5.28 6.79
N LEU A 12 3.56 6.05 5.80
CA LEU A 12 4.46 6.70 4.86
C LEU A 12 4.98 7.99 5.50
N ASP A 13 6.18 7.93 6.07
CA ASP A 13 6.86 9.08 6.67
C ASP A 13 7.78 9.75 5.64
N PHE A 14 7.30 10.84 5.05
CA PHE A 14 8.05 11.65 4.09
C PHE A 14 8.90 12.70 4.83
N THR A 15 10.21 12.63 4.66
CA THR A 15 11.13 13.66 5.13
C THR A 15 11.25 14.77 4.10
N VAL A 16 10.89 15.98 4.51
CA VAL A 16 11.05 17.20 3.72
C VAL A 16 12.24 17.99 4.28
N SER A 17 13.24 18.24 3.45
CA SER A 17 14.46 18.97 3.82
C SER A 17 14.52 20.32 3.10
N LEU A 18 14.86 21.36 3.86
CA LEU A 18 15.18 22.69 3.38
C LEU A 18 16.70 22.78 3.20
N SER A 19 17.17 23.50 2.18
CA SER A 19 18.61 23.64 1.90
C SER A 19 19.37 24.40 2.99
N ASN A 20 18.69 25.25 3.75
CA ASN A 20 19.24 26.09 4.79
C ASN A 20 18.22 26.26 5.91
N THR A 21 18.69 26.51 7.12
CA THR A 21 17.83 26.96 8.23
C THR A 21 17.40 28.41 8.02
N SER A 22 16.20 28.75 8.47
CA SER A 22 15.71 30.12 8.52
C SER A 22 15.78 30.67 9.95
N THR A 23 15.99 31.98 10.11
CA THR A 23 15.89 32.67 11.40
C THR A 23 14.45 33.03 11.78
N THR A 24 13.49 32.80 10.88
CA THR A 24 12.07 33.04 11.08
C THR A 24 11.25 31.81 10.66
N PRO A 25 10.03 31.63 11.19
CA PRO A 25 9.15 30.55 10.74
C PRO A 25 8.96 30.56 9.22
N THR A 26 9.12 29.41 8.59
CA THR A 26 9.03 29.24 7.14
C THR A 26 7.77 28.45 6.82
N ALA A 27 6.86 29.06 6.06
CA ALA A 27 5.69 28.37 5.52
C ALA A 27 6.11 27.50 4.33
N VAL A 28 5.85 26.20 4.43
CA VAL A 28 6.06 25.22 3.37
C VAL A 28 4.70 24.70 2.93
N THR A 29 4.37 24.89 1.66
CA THR A 29 3.16 24.31 1.08
C THR A 29 3.44 22.85 0.77
N VAL A 30 2.68 21.96 1.39
CA VAL A 30 2.75 20.51 1.25
C VAL A 30 1.44 19.99 0.69
N THR A 31 1.49 19.29 -0.43
CA THR A 31 0.29 18.74 -1.08
C THR A 31 0.50 17.26 -1.37
N PRO A 32 -0.15 16.37 -0.59
CA PRO A 32 -0.32 14.97 -0.96
C PRO A 32 -1.26 14.86 -2.16
N SER A 33 -0.97 13.96 -3.08
CA SER A 33 -1.81 13.65 -4.23
C SER A 33 -1.92 12.15 -4.43
N SER A 34 -3.11 11.68 -4.82
CA SER A 34 -3.34 10.30 -5.24
C SER A 34 -2.43 9.93 -6.40
N GLY A 35 -2.01 8.66 -6.43
CA GLY A 35 -1.35 8.04 -7.57
C GLY A 35 -2.22 6.90 -8.08
N THR A 36 -1.72 5.67 -7.98
CA THR A 36 -2.58 4.48 -8.09
C THR A 36 -3.40 4.28 -6.82
N ALA A 37 -2.80 4.56 -5.65
CA ALA A 37 -3.52 4.66 -4.39
C ALA A 37 -4.28 5.99 -4.33
N THR A 38 -5.53 5.91 -3.86
CA THR A 38 -6.49 6.99 -3.63
C THR A 38 -6.40 7.53 -2.20
N LEU A 39 -6.17 8.84 -2.08
CA LEU A 39 -6.21 9.51 -0.79
C LEU A 39 -7.60 9.42 -0.13
N GLY A 40 -7.64 9.01 1.13
CA GLY A 40 -8.88 8.82 1.88
C GLY A 40 -9.53 7.43 1.73
N THR A 41 -9.12 6.63 0.74
CA THR A 41 -9.48 5.21 0.63
C THR A 41 -8.34 4.36 1.22
N ASP A 42 -7.17 4.42 0.58
CA ASP A 42 -6.01 3.58 0.94
C ASP A 42 -5.13 4.28 1.99
N THR A 43 -5.51 5.51 2.35
CA THR A 43 -4.81 6.35 3.33
C THR A 43 -5.78 7.04 4.27
N SER A 44 -5.27 7.44 5.42
CA SER A 44 -6.00 8.14 6.47
C SER A 44 -5.48 9.57 6.67
N THR A 45 -5.85 10.18 7.80
CA THR A 45 -5.52 11.55 8.19
C THR A 45 -4.01 11.78 8.11
N GLN A 46 -3.62 12.84 7.40
CA GLN A 46 -2.22 13.23 7.29
C GLN A 46 -1.79 14.06 8.50
N GLN A 47 -0.57 13.86 8.95
CA GLN A 47 0.02 14.56 10.07
C GLN A 47 1.42 15.07 9.70
N TYR A 48 1.94 16.01 10.47
CA TYR A 48 3.33 16.44 10.33
C TYR A 48 3.99 16.61 11.70
N SER A 49 5.32 16.53 11.71
CA SER A 49 6.17 16.73 12.88
C SER A 49 7.38 17.58 12.49
N THR A 50 7.62 18.64 13.28
CA THR A 50 8.80 19.52 13.14
C THR A 50 9.83 19.28 14.24
N ASP A 51 9.64 18.25 15.08
CA ASP A 51 10.48 17.90 16.24
C ASP A 51 11.06 16.48 16.14
N GLY A 52 11.24 15.99 14.90
CA GLY A 52 11.84 14.68 14.64
C GLY A 52 10.93 13.49 14.95
N GLY A 53 9.62 13.70 14.99
CA GLY A 53 8.62 12.65 15.23
C GLY A 53 8.19 12.52 16.69
N ALA A 54 8.62 13.41 17.59
CA ALA A 54 8.23 13.38 19.00
C ALA A 54 6.77 13.81 19.20
N SER A 55 6.31 14.81 18.43
CA SER A 55 4.93 15.31 18.45
C SER A 55 4.36 15.39 17.03
N TRP A 56 3.07 15.12 16.90
CA TRP A 56 2.36 15.09 15.63
C TRP A 56 1.19 16.06 15.63
N THR A 57 1.10 16.87 14.57
CA THR A 57 -0.02 17.79 14.33
C THR A 57 -0.75 17.38 13.07
N THR A 58 -2.08 17.38 13.10
CA THR A 58 -2.89 17.10 11.91
C THR A 58 -2.64 18.15 10.83
N LEU A 59 -2.38 17.70 9.59
CA LEU A 59 -2.23 18.57 8.43
C LEU A 59 -3.61 19.04 7.96
N SER A 60 -4.15 20.07 8.60
CA SER A 60 -5.45 20.67 8.25
C SER A 60 -5.26 21.69 7.13
N GLY A 61 -5.14 21.21 5.88
CA GLY A 61 -4.88 22.03 4.70
C GLY A 61 -3.58 21.62 4.01
N SER A 62 -2.81 22.61 3.54
CA SER A 62 -1.62 22.35 2.74
C SER A 62 -0.39 23.11 3.21
N VAL A 63 -0.37 23.66 4.44
CA VAL A 63 0.76 24.47 4.92
C VAL A 63 1.32 23.90 6.20
N VAL A 64 2.63 23.71 6.24
CA VAL A 64 3.41 23.41 7.43
C VAL A 64 4.26 24.62 7.79
N ASN A 65 4.11 25.13 9.02
CA ASN A 65 4.94 26.19 9.54
C ASN A 65 6.18 25.60 10.21
N VAL A 66 7.30 25.58 9.49
CA VAL A 66 8.59 25.10 10.00
C VAL A 66 9.20 26.17 10.90
N PRO A 67 9.49 25.88 12.20
CA PRO A 67 10.06 26.87 13.12
C PRO A 67 11.44 27.38 12.68
N ALA A 68 11.85 28.53 13.23
CA ALA A 68 13.21 29.03 13.05
C ALA A 68 14.24 28.00 13.55
N GLY A 69 15.36 27.88 12.83
CA GLY A 69 16.43 26.93 13.15
C GLY A 69 16.18 25.48 12.72
N VAL A 70 14.97 25.13 12.28
CA VAL A 70 14.64 23.79 11.77
C VAL A 70 14.83 23.77 10.25
N SER A 71 15.53 22.75 9.75
CA SER A 71 15.77 22.53 8.31
C SER A 71 15.14 21.26 7.77
N SER A 72 14.47 20.46 8.60
CA SER A 72 13.73 19.29 8.15
C SER A 72 12.50 19.06 9.00
N PHE A 73 11.48 18.46 8.39
CA PHE A 73 10.27 18.04 9.06
C PHE A 73 9.74 16.76 8.39
N ILE A 74 8.87 16.05 9.09
CA ILE A 74 8.27 14.81 8.63
C ILE A 74 6.81 15.06 8.33
N VAL A 75 6.32 14.56 7.20
CA VAL A 75 4.90 14.47 6.85
C VAL A 75 4.54 12.99 6.83
N ARG A 76 3.61 12.61 7.70
CA ARG A 76 3.11 11.24 7.82
C ARG A 76 1.80 11.12 7.09
N VAL A 77 1.71 10.12 6.22
CA VAL A 77 0.46 9.65 5.64
C VAL A 77 0.26 8.21 6.10
N ALA A 78 -0.68 7.99 7.01
CA ALA A 78 -1.04 6.66 7.45
C ALA A 78 -1.75 5.91 6.31
N THR A 79 -1.41 4.65 6.10
CA THR A 79 -2.07 3.77 5.13
C THR A 79 -3.13 2.91 5.84
N VAL A 80 -4.12 2.49 5.08
CA VAL A 80 -5.21 1.64 5.58
C VAL A 80 -4.94 0.20 5.13
N VAL A 81 -5.35 -0.78 5.94
CA VAL A 81 -5.43 -2.18 5.50
C VAL A 81 -6.87 -2.40 5.05
N ASP A 82 -7.05 -2.92 3.85
CA ASP A 82 -8.36 -3.37 3.40
C ASP A 82 -8.35 -4.83 2.95
N SER A 83 -9.41 -5.26 2.26
CA SER A 83 -9.66 -6.66 1.89
C SER A 83 -9.45 -6.95 0.40
N THR A 84 -9.25 -5.93 -0.40
CA THR A 84 -9.03 -6.03 -1.83
C THR A 84 -7.54 -6.27 -2.06
N VAL A 85 -7.20 -7.07 -3.06
CA VAL A 85 -5.81 -7.15 -3.51
C VAL A 85 -5.63 -6.38 -4.80
N GLU A 86 -4.85 -5.31 -4.72
CA GLU A 86 -4.60 -4.32 -5.76
C GLU A 86 -3.12 -4.33 -6.17
N GLY A 87 -2.24 -4.91 -5.33
CA GLY A 87 -0.80 -4.95 -5.55
C GLY A 87 -0.07 -3.72 -5.01
N SER A 88 1.16 -3.48 -5.44
CA SER A 88 1.89 -2.28 -4.99
C SER A 88 1.31 -1.02 -5.61
N GLU A 89 1.00 -0.05 -4.75
CA GLU A 89 0.41 1.21 -5.14
C GLU A 89 1.25 2.41 -4.71
N THR A 90 0.90 3.59 -5.20
CA THR A 90 1.67 4.82 -4.94
C THR A 90 0.80 6.03 -4.66
N ILE A 91 1.32 6.91 -3.81
CA ILE A 91 0.89 8.31 -3.67
C ILE A 91 2.10 9.22 -3.90
N THR A 92 1.86 10.51 -4.14
CA THR A 92 2.93 11.51 -4.22
C THR A 92 2.77 12.60 -3.17
N LEU A 93 3.89 13.17 -2.72
CA LEU A 93 3.92 14.32 -1.84
C LEU A 93 4.78 15.42 -2.47
N SER A 94 4.16 16.56 -2.77
CA SER A 94 4.87 17.74 -3.27
C SER A 94 5.08 18.75 -2.15
N ALA A 95 6.24 19.40 -2.15
CA ALA A 95 6.57 20.47 -1.21
C ALA A 95 7.19 21.67 -1.94
N ALA A 96 6.70 22.88 -1.63
CA ALA A 96 7.20 24.14 -2.17
C ALA A 96 7.23 25.22 -1.08
N THR A 97 8.00 26.28 -1.30
CA THR A 97 7.97 27.48 -0.44
C THR A 97 7.65 28.71 -1.29
N ALA A 98 7.33 29.84 -0.67
CA ALA A 98 7.11 31.08 -1.41
C ALA A 98 8.34 31.53 -2.23
N ARG A 99 9.56 31.15 -1.81
CA ARG A 99 10.81 31.48 -2.50
C ARG A 99 11.29 30.39 -3.46
N ASN A 100 10.93 29.13 -3.19
CA ASN A 100 11.19 28.00 -4.08
C ASN A 100 9.86 27.46 -4.57
N THR A 101 9.36 28.09 -5.64
CA THR A 101 8.06 27.81 -6.23
C THR A 101 8.04 26.54 -7.06
N ALA A 102 9.21 26.05 -7.50
CA ALA A 102 9.34 24.74 -8.12
C ALA A 102 9.17 23.67 -7.03
N ALA A 103 8.01 23.02 -7.02
CA ALA A 103 7.72 21.98 -6.06
C ALA A 103 8.66 20.79 -6.22
N VAL A 104 9.15 20.27 -5.10
CA VAL A 104 9.90 19.01 -5.05
C VAL A 104 8.94 17.90 -4.68
N THR A 105 8.94 16.82 -5.44
CA THR A 105 8.03 15.68 -5.24
C THR A 105 8.78 14.47 -4.71
N GLY A 106 8.17 13.75 -3.76
CA GLY A 106 8.55 12.40 -3.35
C GLY A 106 7.41 11.43 -3.64
N THR A 107 7.73 10.15 -3.82
CA THR A 107 6.75 9.10 -4.11
C THR A 107 6.71 8.11 -2.95
N GLY A 108 5.54 7.93 -2.34
CA GLY A 108 5.31 6.90 -1.34
C GLY A 108 4.79 5.64 -2.00
N THR A 109 5.28 4.48 -1.59
CA THR A 109 4.81 3.17 -2.09
C THR A 109 4.12 2.39 -0.98
N ILE A 110 2.89 1.95 -1.24
CA ILE A 110 2.09 1.10 -0.37
C ILE A 110 2.17 -0.31 -0.94
N SER A 111 2.67 -1.26 -0.15
CA SER A 111 2.66 -2.68 -0.54
C SER A 111 1.48 -3.37 0.09
N ASP A 112 0.56 -3.79 -0.76
CA ASP A 112 -0.49 -4.73 -0.42
C ASP A 112 0.10 -6.11 -0.08
N GLY A 113 -0.62 -6.84 0.76
CA GLY A 113 -0.34 -8.23 1.07
C GLY A 113 -0.68 -9.15 -0.11
N VAL A 114 0.04 -10.27 -0.23
CA VAL A 114 -0.32 -11.30 -1.21
C VAL A 114 -1.32 -12.29 -0.61
N LEU A 115 -2.37 -12.65 -1.35
CA LEU A 115 -3.17 -13.83 -0.99
C LEU A 115 -2.31 -15.11 -1.19
N PRO A 116 -2.35 -16.07 -0.25
CA PRO A 116 -1.70 -17.36 -0.45
C PRO A 116 -2.38 -18.13 -1.59
N THR A 117 -1.59 -18.67 -2.51
CA THR A 117 -2.08 -19.59 -3.55
C THR A 117 -2.09 -21.02 -3.03
N ILE A 118 -3.25 -21.70 -3.14
CA ILE A 118 -3.34 -23.15 -2.93
C ILE A 118 -3.10 -23.87 -4.26
N THR A 119 -2.06 -24.70 -4.32
CA THR A 119 -1.81 -25.59 -5.45
C THR A 119 -2.02 -27.03 -5.01
N ILE A 120 -2.91 -27.74 -5.70
CA ILE A 120 -3.01 -29.20 -5.61
C ILE A 120 -2.23 -29.77 -6.78
N THR A 121 -1.08 -30.38 -6.51
CA THR A 121 -0.36 -31.16 -7.51
C THR A 121 -0.91 -32.59 -7.46
N ASP A 122 -1.58 -33.02 -8.52
CA ASP A 122 -1.87 -34.43 -8.72
C ASP A 122 -0.57 -35.15 -9.12
N THR A 123 0.06 -35.83 -8.18
CA THR A 123 1.22 -36.71 -8.45
C THR A 123 0.82 -38.12 -8.81
N ASN A 124 -0.48 -38.44 -8.88
CA ASN A 124 -0.95 -39.76 -9.25
C ASN A 124 -1.19 -39.76 -10.75
N GLY A 125 -0.14 -40.07 -11.52
CA GLY A 125 -0.18 -40.16 -12.97
C GLY A 125 -1.43 -40.87 -13.48
N VAL A 126 -2.40 -40.08 -13.94
CA VAL A 126 -3.53 -40.58 -14.73
C VAL A 126 -3.16 -40.41 -16.20
N GLU A 127 -2.86 -41.56 -16.79
CA GLU A 127 -2.73 -41.80 -18.21
C GLU A 127 -3.95 -41.21 -18.98
N PRO A 128 -3.78 -40.73 -20.24
CA PRO A 128 -4.88 -40.17 -21.01
C PRO A 128 -6.00 -41.19 -21.22
N GLY A 129 -7.18 -40.98 -20.60
CA GLY A 129 -8.39 -41.72 -20.96
C GLY A 129 -9.39 -42.09 -19.86
N GLN A 130 -9.15 -41.84 -18.58
CA GLN A 130 -10.07 -42.32 -17.52
C GLN A 130 -10.98 -41.20 -16.97
N THR A 131 -12.27 -41.31 -17.29
CA THR A 131 -13.37 -40.50 -16.73
C THR A 131 -13.78 -41.08 -15.37
N SER A 132 -13.81 -40.26 -14.32
CA SER A 132 -14.39 -40.66 -13.04
C SER A 132 -15.84 -40.16 -12.93
N VAL A 133 -16.81 -40.97 -13.32
CA VAL A 133 -18.20 -40.83 -12.89
C VAL A 133 -18.54 -41.96 -11.92
N LYS A 134 -18.88 -41.57 -10.69
CA LYS A 134 -19.37 -42.44 -9.61
C LYS A 134 -20.68 -43.12 -10.00
N GLU A 135 -20.81 -44.37 -9.62
CA GLU A 135 -21.99 -45.20 -9.85
C GLU A 135 -23.28 -44.56 -9.31
N ALA A 136 -24.28 -44.44 -10.18
CA ALA A 136 -25.70 -44.37 -9.84
C ALA A 136 -26.39 -45.50 -10.60
N GLY A 137 -27.02 -46.41 -9.86
CA GLY A 137 -27.37 -47.74 -10.33
C GLY A 137 -28.37 -47.82 -11.48
N LEU A 138 -28.23 -48.90 -12.25
CA LEU A 138 -29.32 -49.64 -12.88
C LEU A 138 -28.99 -51.13 -12.76
N ALA A 139 -29.84 -51.84 -12.03
CA ALA A 139 -29.82 -53.29 -11.92
C ALA A 139 -30.34 -53.93 -13.20
N SER A 140 -29.71 -55.01 -13.67
CA SER A 140 -30.40 -56.27 -14.03
C SER A 140 -29.45 -57.25 -14.72
N GLY A 141 -29.40 -58.49 -14.20
CA GLY A 141 -29.32 -59.66 -15.07
C GLY A 141 -28.00 -60.41 -15.12
N SER A 142 -27.81 -61.31 -14.15
CA SER A 142 -27.15 -62.62 -14.23
C SER A 142 -25.99 -62.79 -15.21
N LEU A 143 -24.75 -62.75 -14.70
CA LEU A 143 -23.64 -63.49 -15.34
C LEU A 143 -23.77 -64.95 -14.93
N ASN A 144 -24.03 -65.80 -15.92
CA ASN A 144 -24.01 -67.25 -15.82
C ASN A 144 -22.55 -67.69 -15.57
N ASP A 145 -22.20 -67.94 -14.31
CA ASP A 145 -21.02 -68.71 -13.94
C ASP A 145 -21.32 -70.18 -14.24
N GLY A 146 -20.53 -70.75 -15.15
CA GLY A 146 -20.77 -72.07 -15.71
C GLY A 146 -20.77 -73.19 -14.68
N SER A 147 -21.42 -74.29 -15.02
CA SER A 147 -21.18 -75.55 -14.35
C SER A 147 -21.13 -76.68 -15.36
N ASN A 148 -19.93 -77.26 -15.42
CA ASN A 148 -19.51 -78.57 -15.92
C ASN A 148 -19.26 -78.74 -17.43
#